data_AF-A0A375YXH8-F1
#
_entry.id   AF-A0A375YXH8-F1
#
_cell.length_a   1.000
_cell.length_b   1.000
_cell.length_c   1.000
_cell.angle_alpha   90.00
_cell.angle_beta   90.00
_cell.angle_gamma   90.00
#
_symmetry.space_group_name_H-M   'P 1'
#
loop_
_entity.id
_entity.type
_entity.pdbx_description
1 polymer ?
#
loop_
_entity_poly.entity_id
_entity_poly.type
_entity_poly.pdbx_seq_one_letter_code
_entity_poly.pdbx_strand_id
1 'polypeptide(L)'
;MSPTVHYPSGPVTPHGAYHILKGNHPMVELRAYDDSAVFHLMGGRSIPDRTMPESVQIKRDGLKGLIPPWKTIDQKTATQDGVTFVDALYDPMEVEMTVIARGRSPKYTRRVVRDLIASLDAKQKSELSWFTQELGRWWAPVRWLKAPPNKFYGAQLREQELTLALRADDAFWRSYPHTDAFAFAYEDMVDSFDYVAPDLGPNWPQRYSGEGGGFFRAVGGEAKWFDDPENPILPDGREVVNGPYKDFSTATDNQVITITLGSLQELTLGDTAYNDIWGRMGRNPDGTWNGDGIRARIGGLVYQLSRFNNFVETVMAQWINLWPPMWNDKFTLICGEEDNPRRFTILRNGFPALQHQESGEGSALGANWRGVGFGVRAGASLITQTTPANVTEISAGDNSTVSQSGFVERLNVGDQPMWDNFTCFGPGTFFFGNGPGSTDMVKFGPLLPNQVMQIRTDPRKYGVVDLTSVPPTPQELNWFQQALKDFFSFATGNNVPPLYQAIESQWGIAPPQGNPYSLLDGRFSNPIPPKPPGSPAKPYKVKVAIDDGNASSKIVVTGTPLRRYPQ
;
A
#
# COMPACT_ATOMS: atom_id res chain seq x y z
N MET A 1 14.62 13.43 18.34
CA MET A 1 13.39 13.05 19.07
C MET A 1 13.79 12.65 20.48
N SER A 2 13.11 13.18 21.50
CA SER A 2 13.29 12.69 22.86
C SER A 2 12.67 11.29 22.99
N PRO A 3 13.25 10.39 23.79
CA PRO A 3 12.69 9.05 23.97
C PRO A 3 11.30 9.12 24.60
N THR A 4 10.35 8.33 24.07
CA THR A 4 8.99 8.18 24.61
C THR A 4 9.04 7.68 26.05
N VAL A 5 8.29 8.34 26.94
CA VAL A 5 8.18 7.95 28.35
C VAL A 5 7.06 6.93 28.51
N HIS A 6 7.37 5.78 29.12
CA HIS A 6 6.39 4.73 29.37
C HIS A 6 5.98 4.69 30.85
N TYR A 7 4.69 4.49 31.09
CA TYR A 7 4.11 4.27 32.41
C TYR A 7 3.29 2.97 32.42
N PRO A 8 3.71 1.92 33.15
CA PRO A 8 4.94 1.85 33.95
C PRO A 8 6.23 1.84 33.14
N SER A 9 7.29 2.37 33.75
CA SER A 9 8.63 2.36 33.16
C SER A 9 9.33 1.05 33.55
N GLY A 10 9.65 0.19 32.58
CA GLY A 10 10.37 -1.06 32.80
C GLY A 10 9.91 -2.19 31.89
N PRO A 11 10.59 -3.35 31.94
CA PRO A 11 10.13 -4.54 31.23
C PRO A 11 8.79 -5.04 31.79
N VAL A 12 8.07 -5.83 30.99
CA VAL A 12 6.85 -6.49 31.45
C VAL A 12 7.19 -7.45 32.60
N THR A 13 6.50 -7.30 33.73
CA THR A 13 6.70 -8.18 34.89
C THR A 13 6.25 -9.61 34.58
N PRO A 14 6.79 -10.66 35.25
CA PRO A 14 6.32 -12.04 35.04
C PRO A 14 4.81 -12.21 35.23
N HIS A 15 4.22 -11.48 36.18
CA HIS A 15 2.77 -11.45 36.40
C HIS A 15 2.04 -10.74 35.25
N GLY A 16 2.59 -9.64 34.73
CA GLY A 16 2.07 -8.98 33.53
C GLY A 16 2.12 -9.89 32.30
N ALA A 17 3.23 -10.61 32.09
CA ALA A 17 3.41 -11.53 30.98
C ALA A 17 2.37 -12.66 31.01
N TYR A 18 2.04 -13.20 32.18
CA TYR A 18 0.97 -14.17 32.34
C TYR A 18 -0.38 -13.68 31.78
N HIS A 19 -0.78 -12.45 32.10
CA HIS A 19 -2.04 -11.87 31.60
C HIS A 19 -2.00 -11.58 30.10
N ILE A 20 -0.83 -11.15 29.59
CA ILE A 20 -0.64 -10.93 28.14
C ILE A 20 -0.77 -12.23 27.37
N LEU A 21 -0.11 -13.30 27.85
CA LEU A 21 -0.11 -14.61 27.18
C LEU A 21 -1.45 -15.33 27.28
N LYS A 22 -2.17 -15.18 28.40
CA LYS A 22 -3.50 -15.78 28.56
C LYS A 22 -4.62 -15.05 27.84
N GLY A 23 -4.48 -13.75 27.57
CA GLY A 23 -5.51 -12.97 26.88
C GLY A 23 -6.75 -12.62 27.72
N ASN A 24 -6.76 -12.92 29.02
CA ASN A 24 -7.94 -12.72 29.90
C ASN A 24 -8.34 -11.26 30.10
N HIS A 25 -7.42 -10.32 29.91
CA HIS A 25 -7.66 -8.89 30.14
C HIS A 25 -7.31 -8.09 28.89
N PRO A 26 -8.14 -7.10 28.51
CA PRO A 26 -7.76 -6.20 27.45
C PRO A 26 -6.56 -5.36 27.88
N MET A 27 -5.66 -5.13 26.94
CA MET A 27 -4.60 -4.15 27.11
C MET A 27 -5.12 -2.80 26.62
N VAL A 28 -5.26 -1.85 27.55
CA VAL A 28 -5.71 -0.49 27.24
C VAL A 28 -4.56 0.46 27.42
N GLU A 29 -4.29 1.26 26.39
CA GLU A 29 -3.17 2.19 26.37
C GLU A 29 -3.66 3.56 25.92
N LEU A 30 -3.24 4.61 26.62
CA LEU A 30 -3.39 6.00 26.19
C LEU A 30 -2.03 6.51 25.74
N ARG A 31 -1.95 6.94 24.49
CA ARG A 31 -0.74 7.51 23.89
C ARG A 31 -0.94 9.00 23.65
N ALA A 32 0.04 9.80 24.03
CA ALA A 32 0.05 11.24 23.83
C ALA A 32 -0.07 11.62 22.35
N TYR A 33 -0.61 12.81 22.06
CA TYR A 33 -0.79 13.31 20.69
C TYR A 33 0.52 13.51 19.91
N ASP A 34 1.65 13.60 20.61
CA ASP A 34 3.00 13.83 20.06
C ASP A 34 3.94 12.63 20.27
N ASP A 35 3.39 11.47 20.64
CA ASP A 35 4.14 10.25 20.97
C ASP A 35 5.16 10.39 22.12
N SER A 36 5.10 11.49 22.90
CA SER A 36 6.06 11.74 23.99
C SER A 36 5.85 10.85 25.20
N ALA A 37 4.62 10.35 25.42
CA ALA A 37 4.29 9.48 26.55
C ALA A 37 3.25 8.40 26.18
N VAL A 38 3.39 7.23 26.81
CA VAL A 38 2.44 6.10 26.73
C VAL A 38 2.08 5.63 28.13
N PHE A 39 0.79 5.56 28.40
CA PHE A 39 0.21 5.10 29.66
C PHE A 39 -0.50 3.77 29.43
N HIS A 40 0.01 2.69 30.02
CA HIS A 40 -0.67 1.40 30.04
C HIS A 40 -1.70 1.40 31.17
N LEU A 41 -2.96 1.62 30.82
CA LEU A 41 -4.07 1.89 31.74
C LEU A 41 -4.70 0.63 32.32
N MET A 42 -4.68 -0.48 31.57
CA MET A 42 -5.24 -1.77 31.97
C MET A 42 -4.49 -2.93 31.29
N GLY A 43 -4.61 -4.13 31.85
CA GLY A 43 -4.02 -5.36 31.31
C GLY A 43 -2.61 -5.62 31.82
N GLY A 44 -1.96 -6.66 31.33
CA GLY A 44 -0.68 -7.11 31.88
C GLY A 44 0.45 -6.06 31.84
N ARG A 45 0.46 -5.20 30.82
CA ARG A 45 1.43 -4.09 30.71
C ARG A 45 1.23 -2.96 31.72
N SER A 46 0.02 -2.83 32.27
CA SER A 46 -0.28 -1.81 33.29
C SER A 46 0.25 -2.16 34.68
N ILE A 47 0.72 -3.39 34.90
CA ILE A 47 1.17 -3.90 36.20
C ILE A 47 2.63 -3.45 36.43
N PRO A 48 2.88 -2.49 37.33
CA PRO A 48 4.23 -1.99 37.57
C PRO A 48 5.09 -3.01 38.31
N ASP A 49 6.40 -2.93 38.12
CA ASP A 49 7.35 -3.51 39.06
C ASP A 49 7.26 -2.74 40.40
N ARG A 50 7.36 -3.46 41.52
CA ARG A 50 7.40 -2.87 42.85
C ARG A 50 8.58 -1.91 43.04
N THR A 51 9.69 -2.12 42.32
CA THR A 51 10.87 -1.23 42.34
C THR A 51 10.67 0.04 41.50
N MET A 52 9.73 0.02 40.56
CA MET A 52 9.40 1.13 39.64
C MET A 52 7.88 1.34 39.60
N PRO A 53 7.27 1.82 40.70
CA PRO A 53 5.83 1.83 40.91
C PRO A 53 5.09 2.96 40.17
N GLU A 54 5.79 3.78 39.38
CA GLU A 54 5.19 4.83 38.57
C GLU A 54 4.22 4.23 37.55
N SER A 55 2.92 4.49 37.67
CA SER A 55 1.91 3.95 36.75
C SER A 55 0.64 4.79 36.74
N VAL A 56 -0.19 4.59 35.72
CA VAL A 56 -1.56 5.11 35.65
C VAL A 56 -2.46 3.92 35.38
N GLN A 57 -3.38 3.65 36.28
CA GLN A 57 -4.27 2.48 36.16
C GLN A 57 -5.73 2.92 36.25
N ILE A 58 -6.58 2.34 35.41
CA ILE A 58 -8.04 2.54 35.52
C ILE A 58 -8.51 1.92 36.83
N LYS A 59 -9.26 2.71 37.62
CA LYS A 59 -9.90 2.24 38.85
C LYS A 59 -10.98 1.23 38.50
N ARG A 60 -11.16 0.22 39.36
CA ARG A 60 -12.29 -0.72 39.23
C ARG A 60 -13.61 0.06 39.16
N ASP A 61 -14.46 -0.30 38.21
CA ASP A 61 -15.74 0.37 37.90
C ASP A 61 -15.62 1.82 37.41
N GLY A 62 -14.40 2.27 37.10
CA GLY A 62 -14.10 3.64 36.70
C GLY A 62 -14.23 3.92 35.21
N LEU A 63 -14.70 2.99 34.38
CA LEU A 63 -14.71 3.11 32.92
C LEU A 63 -16.13 3.05 32.37
N LYS A 64 -16.55 4.07 31.61
CA LYS A 64 -17.84 4.11 30.92
C LYS A 64 -17.74 4.88 29.59
N GLY A 65 -18.77 4.73 28.75
CA GLY A 65 -18.88 5.49 27.50
C GLY A 65 -18.04 4.95 26.34
N LEU A 66 -17.75 3.65 26.32
CA LEU A 66 -17.01 2.99 25.23
C LEU A 66 -17.82 2.80 23.95
N ILE A 67 -19.12 3.07 23.99
CA ILE A 67 -20.06 2.95 22.87
C ILE A 67 -20.61 4.35 22.58
N PRO A 68 -20.59 4.81 21.31
CA PRO A 68 -21.15 6.11 20.96
C PRO A 68 -22.67 6.14 21.18
N PRO A 69 -23.21 7.26 21.68
CA PRO A 69 -24.65 7.50 21.65
C PRO A 69 -25.14 7.68 20.21
N TRP A 70 -26.43 7.51 19.97
CA TRP A 70 -27.06 7.74 18.67
C TRP A 70 -28.37 8.50 18.80
N LYS A 71 -28.76 9.18 17.72
CA LYS A 71 -30.06 9.81 17.55
C LYS A 71 -30.83 9.10 16.45
N THR A 72 -32.03 8.63 16.81
CA THR A 72 -32.96 7.99 15.88
C THR A 72 -33.71 9.07 15.09
N ILE A 73 -33.81 8.87 13.78
CA ILE A 73 -34.63 9.67 12.88
C ILE A 73 -35.85 8.82 12.54
N ASP A 74 -36.99 9.18 13.14
CA ASP A 74 -38.26 8.48 12.96
C ASP A 74 -39.28 9.39 12.28
N GLN A 75 -40.12 8.82 11.43
CA GLN A 75 -41.27 9.50 10.82
C GLN A 75 -42.58 8.92 11.34
N LYS A 76 -43.53 9.79 11.65
CA LYS A 76 -44.88 9.39 12.06
C LYS A 76 -45.93 10.08 11.20
N THR A 77 -46.76 9.28 10.54
CA THR A 77 -47.93 9.79 9.81
C THR A 77 -49.09 10.02 10.79
N ALA A 78 -50.00 10.95 10.47
CA ALA A 78 -51.05 11.43 11.38
C ALA A 78 -51.96 10.34 11.98
N THR A 79 -52.17 9.23 11.28
CA THR A 79 -53.06 8.12 11.70
C THR A 79 -52.32 6.79 11.88
N GLN A 80 -50.99 6.80 11.88
CA GLN A 80 -50.20 5.58 12.04
C GLN A 80 -49.95 5.29 13.53
N ASP A 81 -50.26 4.07 13.95
CA ASP A 81 -49.81 3.54 15.22
C ASP A 81 -48.32 3.19 15.14
N GLY A 82 -47.54 3.69 16.11
CA GLY A 82 -46.08 3.59 16.10
C GLY A 82 -45.38 4.68 15.28
N VAL A 83 -44.13 4.40 14.88
CA VAL A 83 -43.28 5.27 14.04
C VAL A 83 -42.51 4.41 13.04
N THR A 84 -42.18 4.99 11.89
CA THR A 84 -41.32 4.36 10.88
C THR A 84 -39.88 4.82 11.07
N PHE A 85 -38.96 3.88 11.28
CA PHE A 85 -37.52 4.16 11.36
C PHE A 85 -36.98 4.58 9.99
N VAL A 86 -36.29 5.72 9.93
CA VAL A 86 -35.62 6.22 8.72
C VAL A 86 -34.12 5.94 8.79
N ASP A 87 -33.45 6.42 9.85
CA ASP A 87 -32.00 6.25 10.02
C ASP A 87 -31.59 6.46 11.50
N ALA A 88 -30.36 6.10 11.85
CA ALA A 88 -29.74 6.41 13.13
C ALA A 88 -28.35 7.03 12.91
N LEU A 89 -28.15 8.23 13.47
CA LEU A 89 -26.88 8.93 13.39
C LEU A 89 -26.14 8.82 14.72
N TYR A 90 -24.88 8.38 14.68
CA TYR A 90 -24.02 8.32 15.85
C TYR A 90 -23.49 9.71 16.19
N ASP A 91 -23.60 10.07 17.46
CA ASP A 91 -22.97 11.24 18.04
C ASP A 91 -21.52 10.88 18.46
N PRO A 92 -20.66 11.89 18.69
CA PRO A 92 -19.30 11.66 19.19
C PRO A 92 -19.28 10.80 20.45
N MET A 93 -18.34 9.86 20.53
CA MET A 93 -18.20 8.98 21.69
C MET A 93 -17.55 9.75 22.84
N GLU A 94 -18.17 9.74 24.01
CA GLU A 94 -17.64 10.35 25.23
C GLU A 94 -17.19 9.26 26.21
N VAL A 95 -15.88 9.06 26.32
CA VAL A 95 -15.28 8.09 27.23
C VAL A 95 -14.94 8.79 28.53
N GLU A 96 -15.49 8.32 29.65
CA GLU A 96 -15.10 8.76 30.98
C GLU A 96 -14.32 7.63 31.67
N MET A 97 -13.09 7.93 32.08
CA MET A 97 -12.24 7.00 32.81
C MET A 97 -11.70 7.62 34.10
N THR A 98 -11.97 6.97 35.22
CA THR A 98 -11.34 7.29 36.51
C THR A 98 -10.06 6.49 36.64
N VAL A 99 -8.94 7.19 36.69
CA VAL A 99 -7.60 6.62 36.77
C VAL A 99 -6.92 7.00 38.09
N ILE A 100 -6.03 6.12 38.55
CA ILE A 100 -5.16 6.34 39.70
C ILE A 100 -3.73 6.47 39.17
N ALA A 101 -3.19 7.68 39.26
CA ALA A 101 -1.77 7.94 38.99
C ALA A 101 -0.96 7.68 40.26
N ARG A 102 0.05 6.81 40.18
CA ARG A 102 0.91 6.41 41.30
C ARG A 102 2.37 6.75 41.03
N GLY A 103 3.11 7.03 42.09
CA GLY A 103 4.57 7.21 42.02
C GLY A 103 5.23 6.79 43.34
N ARG A 104 6.54 6.52 43.31
CA ARG A 104 7.27 6.07 44.52
C ARG A 104 7.33 7.12 45.62
N SER A 105 7.22 8.40 45.26
CA SER A 105 7.14 9.54 46.18
C SER A 105 6.23 10.62 45.60
N PRO A 106 5.76 11.59 46.41
CA PRO A 106 4.88 12.64 45.91
C PRO A 106 5.50 13.52 44.79
N LYS A 107 6.84 13.60 44.72
CA LYS A 107 7.55 14.23 43.60
C LYS A 107 7.34 13.45 42.29
N TYR A 108 7.43 12.12 42.35
CA TYR A 108 7.20 11.27 41.18
C TYR A 108 5.73 11.21 40.79
N THR A 109 4.82 11.16 41.77
CA THR A 109 3.37 11.25 41.51
C THR A 109 3.02 12.55 40.76
N ARG A 110 3.61 13.69 41.15
CA ARG A 110 3.47 14.94 40.40
C ARG A 110 3.93 14.83 38.95
N ARG A 111 5.06 14.16 38.71
CA ARG A 111 5.59 13.97 37.36
C ARG A 111 4.62 13.13 36.52
N VAL A 112 4.16 12.00 37.04
CA VAL A 112 3.18 11.13 36.35
C VAL A 112 1.90 11.90 36.01
N VAL A 113 1.35 12.64 36.98
CA VAL A 113 0.14 13.46 36.79
C VAL A 113 0.36 14.57 35.75
N ARG A 114 1.49 15.27 35.81
CA ARG A 114 1.84 16.31 34.85
C ARG A 114 1.96 15.74 33.44
N ASP A 115 2.68 14.64 33.28
CA ASP A 115 2.92 14.02 31.99
C ASP A 115 1.59 13.45 31.43
N LEU A 116 0.71 12.90 32.28
CA LEU A 116 -0.64 12.47 31.91
C LEU A 116 -1.53 13.63 31.43
N ILE A 117 -1.60 14.72 32.19
CA ILE A 117 -2.39 15.90 31.79
C ILE A 117 -1.84 16.52 30.51
N ALA A 118 -0.51 16.63 30.38
CA ALA A 118 0.14 17.18 29.19
C ALA A 118 -0.06 16.32 27.94
N SER A 119 -0.29 15.01 28.10
CA SER A 119 -0.60 14.10 27.00
C SER A 119 -1.98 14.31 26.37
N LEU A 120 -2.86 15.05 27.06
CA LEU A 120 -4.23 15.33 26.66
C LEU A 120 -4.37 16.80 26.27
N ASP A 121 -5.07 17.04 25.17
CA ASP A 121 -5.35 18.40 24.71
C ASP A 121 -6.76 18.50 24.13
N ALA A 122 -7.32 19.71 24.14
CA ALA A 122 -8.61 19.98 23.52
C ALA A 122 -8.49 20.08 21.99
N LYS A 123 -7.34 20.52 21.46
CA LYS A 123 -7.10 20.76 20.02
C LYS A 123 -6.31 19.65 19.32
N GLN A 124 -5.54 18.86 20.03
CA GLN A 124 -4.82 17.72 19.50
C GLN A 124 -5.48 16.41 19.93
N LYS A 125 -5.30 15.36 19.13
CA LYS A 125 -5.93 14.05 19.33
C LYS A 125 -4.90 13.09 19.90
N SER A 126 -5.13 12.62 21.13
CA SER A 126 -4.41 11.50 21.74
C SER A 126 -5.00 10.18 21.23
N GLU A 127 -4.29 9.07 21.38
CA GLU A 127 -4.77 7.76 20.95
C GLU A 127 -5.15 6.90 22.15
N LEU A 128 -6.43 6.56 22.28
CA LEU A 128 -6.89 5.55 23.22
C LEU A 128 -7.01 4.23 22.47
N SER A 129 -6.18 3.26 22.82
CA SER A 129 -6.14 1.95 22.17
C SER A 129 -6.55 0.82 23.09
N TRP A 130 -7.09 -0.22 22.48
CA TRP A 130 -7.64 -1.41 23.08
C TRP A 130 -7.14 -2.61 22.29
N PHE A 131 -6.50 -3.56 22.97
CA PHE A 131 -5.99 -4.76 22.34
C PHE A 131 -6.48 -6.00 23.07
N THR A 132 -6.97 -6.97 22.30
CA THR A 132 -7.19 -8.34 22.76
C THR A 132 -6.58 -9.33 21.76
N GLN A 133 -6.31 -10.56 22.19
CA GLN A 133 -5.70 -11.56 21.30
C GLN A 133 -6.64 -11.97 20.16
N GLU A 134 -7.96 -11.93 20.40
CA GLU A 134 -8.99 -12.40 19.48
C GLU A 134 -9.33 -11.36 18.40
N LEU A 135 -9.25 -10.07 18.75
CA LEU A 135 -9.69 -8.98 17.89
C LEU A 135 -8.56 -8.06 17.42
N GLY A 136 -7.36 -8.26 17.93
CA GLY A 136 -6.22 -7.41 17.66
C GLY A 136 -6.38 -6.01 18.25
N ARG A 137 -5.74 -5.03 17.60
CA ARG A 137 -5.69 -3.65 18.09
C ARG A 137 -6.79 -2.80 17.46
N TRP A 138 -7.55 -2.13 18.32
CA TRP A 138 -8.52 -1.10 17.98
C TRP A 138 -8.17 0.19 18.71
N TRP A 139 -8.40 1.34 18.09
CA TRP A 139 -8.12 2.62 18.74
C TRP A 139 -9.12 3.69 18.36
N ALA A 140 -9.30 4.66 19.24
CA ALA A 140 -10.11 5.85 19.01
C ALA A 140 -9.22 7.09 19.17
N PRO A 141 -9.24 8.03 18.20
CA PRO A 141 -8.63 9.33 18.40
C PRO A 141 -9.48 10.13 19.38
N VAL A 142 -8.90 10.52 20.52
CA VAL A 142 -9.61 11.19 21.61
C VAL A 142 -9.02 12.56 21.91
N ARG A 143 -9.89 13.50 22.27
CA ARG A 143 -9.54 14.84 22.76
C ARG A 143 -9.95 14.98 24.22
N TRP A 144 -9.36 15.93 24.92
CA TRP A 144 -9.80 16.28 26.25
C TRP A 144 -11.10 17.08 26.20
N LEU A 145 -12.18 16.49 26.71
CA LEU A 145 -13.53 17.06 26.62
C LEU A 145 -13.78 18.11 27.71
N LYS A 146 -13.46 17.74 28.96
CA LYS A 146 -13.69 18.57 30.15
C LYS A 146 -12.53 18.41 31.12
N ALA A 147 -12.24 19.49 31.84
CA ALA A 147 -11.28 19.45 32.95
C ALA A 147 -11.75 18.42 34.01
N PRO A 148 -10.82 17.72 34.68
CA PRO A 148 -11.13 16.72 35.68
C PRO A 148 -11.87 17.38 36.86
N PRO A 149 -13.01 16.84 37.30
CA PRO A 149 -13.76 17.39 38.44
C PRO A 149 -13.08 17.10 39.80
N ASN A 150 -12.03 16.27 39.81
CA ASN A 150 -11.36 15.81 41.02
C ASN A 150 -10.55 16.93 41.68
N LYS A 151 -10.44 16.86 43.01
CA LYS A 151 -9.53 17.73 43.77
C LYS A 151 -8.08 17.31 43.55
N PHE A 152 -7.20 18.28 43.34
CA PHE A 152 -5.76 18.05 43.29
C PHE A 152 -5.17 18.08 44.70
N TYR A 153 -4.49 17.00 45.10
CA TYR A 153 -3.85 16.91 46.42
C TYR A 153 -2.49 17.59 46.51
N GLY A 154 -2.06 18.33 45.47
CA GLY A 154 -0.89 19.19 45.52
C GLY A 154 0.43 18.51 45.94
N ALA A 155 0.61 17.22 45.62
CA ALA A 155 1.78 16.41 46.01
C ALA A 155 1.88 16.06 47.50
N GLN A 156 0.76 15.93 48.20
CA GLN A 156 0.75 15.44 49.57
C GLN A 156 0.75 13.90 49.65
N LEU A 157 0.32 13.21 48.59
CA LEU A 157 0.15 11.76 48.55
C LEU A 157 1.00 11.12 47.44
N ARG A 158 1.20 9.79 47.57
CA ARG A 158 1.88 8.96 46.55
C ARG A 158 0.94 8.52 45.41
N GLU A 159 -0.33 8.86 45.51
CA GLU A 159 -1.34 8.61 44.51
C GLU A 159 -2.25 9.83 44.29
N GLN A 160 -2.79 9.95 43.09
CA GLN A 160 -3.76 10.97 42.70
C GLN A 160 -4.83 10.32 41.83
N GLU A 161 -6.08 10.44 42.24
CA GLU A 161 -7.24 10.04 41.44
C GLU A 161 -7.62 11.17 40.47
N LEU A 162 -7.84 10.83 39.21
CA LEU A 162 -8.27 11.74 38.15
C LEU A 162 -9.34 11.09 37.29
N THR A 163 -10.39 11.84 36.99
CA THR A 163 -11.43 11.45 36.06
C THR A 163 -11.16 12.16 34.73
N LEU A 164 -10.77 11.39 33.72
CA LEU A 164 -10.51 11.86 32.37
C LEU A 164 -11.82 11.77 31.58
N ALA A 165 -12.36 12.92 31.18
CA ALA A 165 -13.46 13.01 30.24
C ALA A 165 -12.87 13.22 28.83
N LEU A 166 -12.97 12.20 27.98
CA LEU A 166 -12.39 12.15 26.66
C LEU A 166 -13.50 12.09 25.60
N ARG A 167 -13.26 12.68 24.43
CA ARG A 167 -14.21 12.65 23.31
C ARG A 167 -13.54 12.16 22.04
N ALA A 168 -14.12 11.16 21.38
CA ALA A 168 -13.77 10.76 20.03
C ALA A 168 -14.76 11.34 19.02
N ASP A 169 -14.27 12.24 18.16
CA ASP A 169 -15.09 12.97 17.19
C ASP A 169 -15.74 12.05 16.15
N ASP A 170 -15.03 10.98 15.78
CA ASP A 170 -15.44 10.04 14.73
C ASP A 170 -16.40 8.94 15.24
N ALA A 171 -16.83 9.02 16.51
CA ALA A 171 -17.73 8.11 17.23
C ALA A 171 -17.27 6.64 17.39
N PHE A 172 -16.40 6.13 16.50
CA PHE A 172 -16.07 4.72 16.43
C PHE A 172 -14.62 4.42 16.80
N TRP A 173 -14.39 3.17 17.19
CA TRP A 173 -13.07 2.56 17.23
C TRP A 173 -12.67 2.15 15.82
N ARG A 174 -11.40 2.33 15.46
CA ARG A 174 -10.84 1.94 14.18
C ARG A 174 -9.72 0.93 14.34
N SER A 175 -9.50 0.15 13.31
CA SER A 175 -8.32 -0.73 13.19
C SER A 175 -7.51 -0.35 11.95
N TYR A 176 -6.46 -1.14 11.67
CA TYR A 176 -5.62 -0.93 10.51
C TYR A 176 -6.45 -0.96 9.22
N PRO A 177 -6.17 -0.06 8.26
CA PRO A 177 -6.89 -0.06 7.00
C PRO A 177 -6.62 -1.35 6.24
N HIS A 178 -7.66 -1.94 5.67
CA HIS A 178 -7.50 -3.00 4.69
C HIS A 178 -7.11 -2.36 3.36
N THR A 179 -6.10 -2.89 2.68
CA THR A 179 -5.58 -2.33 1.43
C THR A 179 -5.53 -3.40 0.36
N ASP A 180 -5.91 -3.04 -0.86
CA ASP A 180 -5.72 -3.88 -2.03
C ASP A 180 -5.49 -3.01 -3.27
N ALA A 181 -5.06 -3.59 -4.38
CA ALA A 181 -4.80 -2.84 -5.61
C ALA A 181 -5.15 -3.63 -6.86
N PHE A 182 -5.54 -2.88 -7.90
CA PHE A 182 -5.69 -3.36 -9.26
C PHE A 182 -4.69 -2.62 -10.16
N ALA A 183 -3.93 -3.37 -10.93
CA ALA A 183 -2.97 -2.86 -11.91
C ALA A 183 -3.08 -3.70 -13.19
N PHE A 184 -2.63 -3.14 -14.31
CA PHE A 184 -2.65 -3.83 -15.59
C PHE A 184 -1.72 -5.05 -15.56
N ALA A 185 -2.20 -6.14 -16.16
CA ALA A 185 -1.39 -7.31 -16.44
C ALA A 185 -1.05 -7.33 -17.94
N TYR A 186 0.21 -7.66 -18.26
CA TYR A 186 0.70 -7.75 -19.63
C TYR A 186 1.21 -9.17 -19.84
N GLU A 187 0.33 -10.03 -20.37
CA GLU A 187 0.45 -11.49 -20.36
C GLU A 187 0.35 -12.09 -21.78
N ASP A 188 0.75 -11.36 -22.81
CA ASP A 188 0.81 -11.89 -24.20
C ASP A 188 1.78 -13.08 -24.30
N MET A 189 2.79 -13.12 -23.42
CA MET A 189 3.64 -14.28 -23.14
C MET A 189 3.66 -14.52 -21.64
N VAL A 190 3.50 -15.78 -21.23
CA VAL A 190 3.64 -16.24 -19.84
C VAL A 190 4.38 -17.57 -19.82
N ASP A 191 5.34 -17.72 -18.92
CA ASP A 191 5.94 -19.01 -18.58
C ASP A 191 6.07 -19.14 -17.05
N SER A 192 5.39 -20.14 -16.49
CA SER A 192 5.40 -20.48 -15.06
C SER A 192 6.35 -21.65 -14.73
N PHE A 193 7.15 -22.10 -15.72
CA PHE A 193 8.14 -23.16 -15.57
C PHE A 193 7.58 -24.49 -15.01
N ASP A 194 6.32 -24.82 -15.30
CA ASP A 194 5.65 -26.07 -14.89
C ASP A 194 6.12 -27.27 -15.74
N TYR A 195 7.44 -27.41 -15.84
CA TYR A 195 8.15 -28.50 -16.51
C TYR A 195 9.51 -28.70 -15.85
N VAL A 196 10.06 -29.90 -16.05
CA VAL A 196 11.42 -30.23 -15.62
C VAL A 196 12.30 -30.35 -16.85
N ALA A 197 13.36 -29.56 -16.90
CA ALA A 197 14.34 -29.59 -17.99
C ALA A 197 15.76 -29.48 -17.41
N PRO A 198 16.79 -30.04 -18.09
CA PRO A 198 18.18 -29.87 -17.68
C PRO A 198 18.64 -28.40 -17.81
N ASP A 199 17.96 -27.64 -18.66
CA ASP A 199 18.05 -26.20 -18.89
C ASP A 199 16.66 -25.55 -18.65
N LEU A 200 16.34 -24.44 -19.33
CA LEU A 200 15.00 -23.85 -19.35
C LEU A 200 14.14 -24.32 -20.54
N GLY A 201 14.51 -25.42 -21.19
CA GLY A 201 13.81 -25.90 -22.37
C GLY A 201 14.05 -25.07 -23.64
N PRO A 202 13.46 -25.49 -24.77
CA PRO A 202 13.81 -25.00 -26.10
C PRO A 202 13.38 -23.55 -26.39
N ASN A 203 12.53 -22.95 -25.55
CA ASN A 203 12.01 -21.60 -25.75
C ASN A 203 12.91 -20.52 -25.15
N TRP A 204 13.86 -20.91 -24.30
CA TRP A 204 14.74 -20.01 -23.57
C TRP A 204 16.20 -20.23 -23.98
N PRO A 205 16.70 -19.55 -25.03
CA PRO A 205 18.13 -19.54 -25.32
C PRO A 205 18.91 -19.04 -24.10
N GLN A 206 19.87 -19.82 -23.62
CA GLN A 206 20.71 -19.45 -22.48
C GLN A 206 22.11 -19.05 -22.93
N ARG A 207 22.57 -17.88 -22.49
CA ARG A 207 23.95 -17.43 -22.69
C ARG A 207 24.61 -17.21 -21.33
N TYR A 208 25.64 -18.00 -21.05
CA TYR A 208 26.43 -17.87 -19.83
C TYR A 208 27.65 -16.97 -20.04
N SER A 209 28.04 -16.26 -19.00
CA SER A 209 29.30 -15.49 -18.92
C SER A 209 29.89 -15.56 -17.50
N GLY A 210 31.20 -15.42 -17.36
CA GLY A 210 31.93 -15.65 -16.12
C GLY A 210 32.58 -17.03 -16.05
N GLU A 211 33.48 -17.20 -15.08
CA GLU A 211 34.34 -18.40 -14.94
C GLU A 211 33.71 -19.50 -14.07
N GLY A 212 32.66 -19.20 -13.30
CA GLY A 212 31.98 -20.20 -12.45
C GLY A 212 31.25 -21.30 -13.23
N GLY A 213 31.01 -22.46 -12.61
CA GLY A 213 30.35 -23.61 -13.23
C GLY A 213 28.84 -23.77 -12.98
N GLY A 214 28.24 -22.93 -12.12
CA GLY A 214 26.80 -23.00 -11.79
C GLY A 214 25.88 -22.80 -13.01
N PHE A 215 24.67 -23.35 -12.96
CA PHE A 215 23.74 -23.40 -14.10
C PHE A 215 22.29 -23.18 -13.67
N PHE A 216 21.41 -22.88 -14.62
CA PHE A 216 20.03 -22.46 -14.37
C PHE A 216 19.05 -23.34 -15.14
N ARG A 217 18.04 -23.89 -14.46
CA ARG A 217 17.11 -24.86 -15.04
C ARG A 217 15.68 -24.77 -14.49
N ALA A 218 14.73 -25.40 -15.17
CA ALA A 218 13.35 -25.53 -14.73
C ALA A 218 13.14 -26.81 -13.88
N VAL A 219 12.45 -26.68 -12.73
CA VAL A 219 12.27 -27.78 -11.77
C VAL A 219 10.81 -28.10 -11.40
N GLY A 220 9.86 -27.77 -12.29
CA GLY A 220 8.44 -28.08 -12.08
C GLY A 220 7.73 -27.06 -11.19
N GLY A 221 7.71 -25.80 -11.64
CA GLY A 221 7.04 -24.67 -11.00
C GLY A 221 7.95 -23.48 -10.70
N GLU A 222 9.26 -23.61 -10.96
CA GLU A 222 10.21 -22.52 -10.85
C GLU A 222 11.43 -22.74 -11.75
N ALA A 223 12.04 -21.64 -12.19
CA ALA A 223 13.36 -21.57 -12.76
C ALA A 223 14.38 -21.23 -11.66
N LYS A 224 15.38 -22.09 -11.49
CA LYS A 224 16.26 -22.09 -10.33
C LYS A 224 17.73 -22.24 -10.69
N TRP A 225 18.58 -21.54 -9.92
CA TRP A 225 20.03 -21.66 -9.97
C TRP A 225 20.52 -22.87 -9.17
N PHE A 226 21.48 -23.58 -9.74
CA PHE A 226 22.20 -24.69 -9.14
C PHE A 226 23.68 -24.35 -9.14
N ASP A 227 24.25 -24.28 -7.95
CA ASP A 227 25.67 -24.05 -7.75
C ASP A 227 26.52 -25.13 -8.40
N ASP A 228 27.75 -24.76 -8.73
CA ASP A 228 28.74 -25.65 -9.32
C ASP A 228 28.98 -26.88 -8.40
N PRO A 229 28.56 -28.09 -8.82
CA PRO A 229 28.77 -29.29 -8.03
C PRO A 229 30.24 -29.74 -8.04
N GLU A 230 31.05 -29.28 -9.00
CA GLU A 230 32.44 -29.66 -9.17
C GLU A 230 33.40 -28.76 -8.36
N ASN A 231 32.98 -27.54 -8.02
CA ASN A 231 33.77 -26.59 -7.23
C ASN A 231 32.96 -25.89 -6.10
N PRO A 232 32.68 -26.59 -4.98
CA PRO A 232 31.84 -26.06 -3.90
C PRO A 232 32.53 -25.04 -2.97
N ILE A 233 33.83 -24.78 -3.14
CA ILE A 233 34.63 -23.90 -2.27
C ILE A 233 35.29 -22.83 -3.14
N LEU A 234 35.15 -21.55 -2.77
CA LEU A 234 35.61 -20.41 -3.58
C LEU A 234 35.05 -20.38 -5.02
N PRO A 235 33.75 -20.63 -5.27
CA PRO A 235 33.24 -20.57 -6.63
C PRO A 235 33.25 -19.14 -7.18
N ASP A 236 33.63 -19.01 -8.45
CA ASP A 236 33.60 -17.73 -9.17
C ASP A 236 32.17 -17.32 -9.54
N GLY A 237 31.97 -16.02 -9.71
CA GLY A 237 30.68 -15.48 -10.16
C GLY A 237 30.34 -15.90 -11.59
N ARG A 238 29.06 -16.15 -11.84
CA ARG A 238 28.56 -16.50 -13.18
C ARG A 238 27.22 -15.84 -13.43
N GLU A 239 27.01 -15.37 -14.65
CA GLU A 239 25.76 -14.75 -15.10
C GLU A 239 25.17 -15.56 -16.26
N VAL A 240 23.84 -15.67 -16.28
CA VAL A 240 23.08 -16.25 -17.37
C VAL A 240 22.02 -15.26 -17.86
N VAL A 241 21.97 -15.08 -19.18
CA VAL A 241 20.88 -14.40 -19.86
C VAL A 241 20.00 -15.45 -20.51
N ASN A 242 18.72 -15.46 -20.15
CA ASN A 242 17.68 -16.36 -20.66
C ASN A 242 16.77 -15.57 -21.60
N GLY A 243 16.98 -15.73 -22.90
CA GLY A 243 16.20 -15.06 -23.94
C GLY A 243 17.05 -14.57 -25.13
N PRO A 244 16.44 -13.88 -26.11
CA PRO A 244 15.02 -13.53 -26.16
C PRO A 244 14.10 -14.76 -26.28
N TYR A 245 12.94 -14.74 -25.62
CA TYR A 245 11.96 -15.84 -25.67
C TYR A 245 11.60 -16.24 -27.10
N LYS A 246 11.65 -17.52 -27.43
CA LYS A 246 11.44 -18.02 -28.79
C LYS A 246 10.05 -17.65 -29.33
N ASP A 247 9.99 -17.23 -30.60
CA ASP A 247 8.77 -16.95 -31.36
C ASP A 247 7.83 -15.89 -30.75
N PHE A 248 8.31 -15.08 -29.80
CA PHE A 248 7.60 -13.95 -29.24
C PHE A 248 8.27 -12.61 -29.60
N SER A 249 7.45 -11.61 -29.90
CA SER A 249 7.84 -10.20 -30.02
C SER A 249 6.61 -9.33 -29.77
N THR A 250 6.80 -8.20 -29.10
CA THR A 250 5.72 -7.22 -28.89
C THR A 250 5.32 -6.54 -30.21
N ALA A 251 4.10 -5.99 -30.26
CA ALA A 251 3.58 -5.32 -31.44
C ALA A 251 4.28 -3.97 -31.70
N THR A 252 4.74 -3.30 -30.65
CA THR A 252 5.46 -2.03 -30.66
C THR A 252 6.80 -2.15 -29.93
N ASP A 253 7.58 -1.07 -29.92
CA ASP A 253 8.83 -0.99 -29.15
C ASP A 253 8.59 -0.79 -27.64
N ASN A 254 7.32 -0.61 -27.25
CA ASN A 254 6.91 -0.39 -25.88
C ASN A 254 6.55 -1.72 -25.23
N GLN A 255 7.27 -2.10 -24.17
CA GLN A 255 7.18 -3.45 -23.60
C GLN A 255 7.02 -3.39 -22.09
N VAL A 256 6.27 -4.34 -21.55
CA VAL A 256 6.18 -4.60 -20.12
C VAL A 256 6.62 -6.03 -19.89
N ILE A 257 7.60 -6.24 -19.00
CA ILE A 257 8.10 -7.56 -18.64
C ILE A 257 8.08 -7.67 -17.12
N THR A 258 7.45 -8.71 -16.58
CA THR A 258 7.34 -8.94 -15.15
C THR A 258 7.93 -10.29 -14.79
N ILE A 259 8.69 -10.35 -13.68
CA ILE A 259 9.08 -11.62 -13.04
C ILE A 259 8.51 -11.69 -11.63
N THR A 260 8.16 -12.89 -11.19
CA THR A 260 7.78 -13.18 -9.79
C THR A 260 8.90 -13.99 -9.13
N LEU A 261 9.39 -13.53 -7.99
CA LEU A 261 10.45 -14.21 -7.26
C LEU A 261 9.91 -15.35 -6.38
N GLY A 262 10.47 -16.54 -6.52
CA GLY A 262 10.12 -17.74 -5.76
C GLY A 262 10.89 -17.95 -4.46
N SER A 263 11.99 -17.23 -4.25
CA SER A 263 12.84 -17.38 -3.07
C SER A 263 13.52 -16.06 -2.69
N LEU A 264 14.20 -16.06 -1.54
CA LEU A 264 15.06 -14.95 -1.15
C LEU A 264 16.39 -15.06 -1.90
N GLN A 265 16.88 -13.91 -2.33
CA GLN A 265 18.23 -13.78 -2.86
C GLN A 265 19.26 -13.81 -1.72
N GLU A 266 20.38 -14.47 -1.91
CA GLU A 266 21.46 -14.43 -0.92
C GLU A 266 22.18 -13.09 -0.93
N LEU A 267 22.54 -12.62 0.28
CA LEU A 267 23.21 -11.36 0.53
C LEU A 267 24.58 -11.63 1.15
N THR A 268 25.64 -11.42 0.38
CA THR A 268 27.02 -11.59 0.84
C THR A 268 27.76 -10.26 0.76
N LEU A 269 28.65 -9.99 1.74
CA LEU A 269 29.49 -8.79 1.75
C LEU A 269 30.61 -8.97 0.72
N GLY A 270 30.54 -8.29 -0.43
CA GLY A 270 31.56 -8.33 -1.49
C GLY A 270 30.96 -8.43 -2.88
N ASP A 271 30.69 -9.66 -3.34
CA ASP A 271 29.98 -9.96 -4.59
C ASP A 271 28.60 -10.53 -4.25
N THR A 272 27.56 -10.01 -4.89
CA THR A 272 26.16 -10.34 -4.56
C THR A 272 25.50 -11.03 -5.74
N ALA A 273 24.44 -11.79 -5.45
CA ALA A 273 23.57 -12.26 -6.51
C ALA A 273 22.71 -11.12 -7.09
N TYR A 274 22.13 -11.37 -8.27
CA TYR A 274 21.16 -10.48 -8.90
C TYR A 274 20.14 -11.28 -9.69
N ASN A 275 18.92 -10.73 -9.78
CA ASN A 275 17.92 -11.13 -10.74
C ASN A 275 17.79 -10.03 -11.81
N ASP A 276 17.69 -10.43 -13.08
CA ASP A 276 17.67 -9.51 -14.20
C ASP A 276 16.37 -9.66 -15.00
N ILE A 277 15.75 -8.54 -15.37
CA ILE A 277 14.66 -8.49 -16.34
C ILE A 277 15.19 -7.85 -17.62
N TRP A 278 14.91 -8.45 -18.76
CA TRP A 278 15.37 -7.97 -20.05
C TRP A 278 14.19 -7.58 -20.95
N GLY A 279 14.24 -6.34 -21.40
CA GLY A 279 13.43 -5.84 -22.52
C GLY A 279 14.32 -5.48 -23.69
N ARG A 280 13.70 -5.21 -24.82
CA ARG A 280 14.33 -4.78 -26.07
C ARG A 280 15.44 -5.68 -26.58
N MET A 281 15.34 -6.97 -26.31
CA MET A 281 16.39 -7.89 -26.66
C MET A 281 16.42 -8.09 -28.17
N GLY A 282 17.58 -7.82 -28.78
CA GLY A 282 17.81 -8.14 -30.19
C GLY A 282 18.04 -9.64 -30.40
N ARG A 283 17.66 -10.15 -31.57
CA ARG A 283 17.72 -11.58 -31.89
C ARG A 283 18.54 -11.83 -33.16
N ASN A 284 19.39 -12.85 -33.11
CA ASN A 284 20.04 -13.41 -34.29
C ASN A 284 19.06 -14.29 -35.10
N PRO A 285 19.36 -14.59 -36.38
CA PRO A 285 18.51 -15.47 -37.20
C PRO A 285 18.29 -16.87 -36.62
N ASP A 286 19.20 -17.36 -35.77
CA ASP A 286 19.12 -18.66 -35.11
C ASP A 286 18.30 -18.63 -33.80
N GLY A 287 17.76 -17.48 -33.42
CA GLY A 287 16.95 -17.31 -32.22
C GLY A 287 17.72 -16.80 -31.00
N THR A 288 19.05 -16.78 -31.04
CA THR A 288 19.90 -16.41 -29.90
C THR A 288 19.97 -14.89 -29.70
N TRP A 289 20.36 -14.47 -28.50
CA TRP A 289 20.58 -13.06 -28.20
C TRP A 289 21.73 -12.47 -29.01
N ASN A 290 21.49 -11.34 -29.68
CA ASN A 290 22.50 -10.64 -30.49
C ASN A 290 23.40 -9.69 -29.67
N GLY A 291 23.15 -9.56 -28.36
CA GLY A 291 23.90 -8.68 -27.46
C GLY A 291 23.31 -7.29 -27.25
N ASP A 292 22.18 -6.96 -27.86
CA ASP A 292 21.45 -5.69 -27.64
C ASP A 292 20.29 -5.87 -26.67
N GLY A 293 20.04 -4.90 -25.78
CA GLY A 293 18.87 -4.94 -24.90
C GLY A 293 18.88 -3.93 -23.78
N ILE A 294 17.78 -3.84 -23.04
CA ILE A 294 17.65 -3.08 -21.80
C ILE A 294 17.54 -4.05 -20.64
N ARG A 295 18.42 -3.91 -19.65
CA ARG A 295 18.44 -4.74 -18.45
C ARG A 295 18.03 -3.92 -17.23
N ALA A 296 17.04 -4.42 -16.50
CA ALA A 296 16.79 -4.06 -15.11
C ALA A 296 17.40 -5.11 -14.20
N ARG A 297 18.44 -4.73 -13.48
CA ARG A 297 19.15 -5.57 -12.50
C ARG A 297 18.63 -5.28 -11.10
N ILE A 298 18.18 -6.33 -10.43
CA ILE A 298 17.55 -6.33 -9.12
C ILE A 298 18.50 -7.04 -8.16
N GLY A 299 19.16 -6.27 -7.31
CA GLY A 299 20.01 -6.79 -6.25
C GLY A 299 19.40 -6.57 -4.87
N GLY A 300 20.08 -7.07 -3.85
CA GLY A 300 19.70 -6.89 -2.46
C GLY A 300 19.54 -5.44 -2.02
N LEU A 301 20.45 -4.57 -2.45
CA LEU A 301 20.51 -3.16 -2.02
C LEU A 301 20.50 -2.16 -3.17
N VAL A 302 20.48 -2.64 -4.41
CA VAL A 302 20.63 -1.80 -5.59
C VAL A 302 19.67 -2.26 -6.68
N TYR A 303 19.00 -1.28 -7.29
CA TYR A 303 18.37 -1.43 -8.60
C TYR A 303 19.19 -0.69 -9.63
N GLN A 304 19.50 -1.34 -10.74
CA GLN A 304 20.30 -0.76 -11.81
C GLN A 304 19.60 -0.95 -13.14
N LEU A 305 19.56 0.10 -13.94
CA LEU A 305 19.07 0.08 -15.30
C LEU A 305 20.25 0.29 -16.25
N SER A 306 20.42 -0.64 -17.18
CA SER A 306 21.51 -0.63 -18.15
C SER A 306 20.98 -0.84 -19.56
N ARG A 307 21.65 -0.25 -20.55
CA ARG A 307 21.51 -0.62 -21.95
C ARG A 307 22.70 -1.47 -22.40
N PHE A 308 22.46 -2.35 -23.34
CA PHE A 308 23.44 -3.19 -23.99
C PHE A 308 23.44 -2.91 -25.49
N ASN A 309 24.62 -2.71 -26.03
CA ASN A 309 24.85 -2.58 -27.47
C ASN A 309 25.98 -3.55 -27.84
N ASN A 310 25.67 -4.58 -28.63
CA ASN A 310 26.62 -5.62 -29.03
C ASN A 310 27.45 -6.17 -27.84
N PHE A 311 26.75 -6.61 -26.79
CA PHE A 311 27.30 -7.15 -25.54
C PHE A 311 28.05 -6.15 -24.64
N VAL A 312 28.11 -4.87 -25.00
CA VAL A 312 28.72 -3.82 -24.17
C VAL A 312 27.66 -3.19 -23.29
N GLU A 313 27.83 -3.30 -21.97
CA GLU A 313 26.95 -2.67 -20.98
C GLU A 313 27.26 -1.17 -20.84
N THR A 314 26.21 -0.35 -20.83
CA THR A 314 26.25 1.04 -20.36
C THR A 314 25.19 1.23 -19.27
N VAL A 315 25.62 1.55 -18.05
CA VAL A 315 24.72 1.86 -16.94
C VAL A 315 24.07 3.22 -17.18
N MET A 316 22.74 3.25 -17.19
CA MET A 316 21.95 4.47 -17.43
C MET A 316 21.49 5.12 -16.13
N ALA A 317 21.06 4.30 -15.16
CA ALA A 317 20.62 4.76 -13.85
C ALA A 317 20.82 3.70 -12.79
N GLN A 318 20.99 4.15 -11.55
CA GLN A 318 21.13 3.28 -10.39
C GLN A 318 20.44 3.91 -9.18
N TRP A 319 19.82 3.08 -8.35
CA TRP A 319 19.17 3.50 -7.12
C TRP A 319 19.51 2.55 -5.97
N ILE A 320 19.73 3.12 -4.78
CA ILE A 320 19.94 2.35 -3.56
C ILE A 320 18.58 2.02 -2.94
N ASN A 321 18.29 0.73 -2.84
CA ASN A 321 17.10 0.23 -2.22
C ASN A 321 17.41 -0.23 -0.78
N LEU A 322 16.55 0.16 0.16
CA LEU A 322 16.70 -0.12 1.59
C LEU A 322 16.14 -1.48 2.01
N TRP A 323 15.30 -2.09 1.17
CA TRP A 323 14.55 -3.31 1.50
C TRP A 323 14.85 -4.43 0.51
N PRO A 324 15.55 -5.51 0.89
CA PRO A 324 15.89 -6.56 -0.06
C PRO A 324 14.66 -7.19 -0.74
N PRO A 325 14.79 -7.72 -1.96
CA PRO A 325 13.74 -8.50 -2.61
C PRO A 325 13.27 -9.65 -1.71
N MET A 326 11.95 -9.83 -1.62
CA MET A 326 11.32 -10.85 -0.79
C MET A 326 10.64 -11.93 -1.65
N TRP A 327 10.29 -13.03 -0.98
CA TRP A 327 9.46 -14.08 -1.58
C TRP A 327 8.15 -13.49 -2.13
N ASN A 328 7.75 -13.89 -3.35
CA ASN A 328 6.58 -13.43 -4.10
C ASN A 328 6.60 -11.94 -4.50
N ASP A 329 7.74 -11.25 -4.36
CA ASP A 329 7.86 -9.92 -4.95
C ASP A 329 7.75 -10.01 -6.48
N LYS A 330 6.93 -9.13 -7.04
CA LYS A 330 6.82 -8.92 -8.48
C LYS A 330 7.68 -7.72 -8.86
N PHE A 331 8.61 -7.93 -9.79
CA PHE A 331 9.37 -6.86 -10.39
C PHE A 331 8.99 -6.72 -11.86
N THR A 332 8.76 -5.49 -12.29
CA THR A 332 8.36 -5.19 -13.67
C THR A 332 9.31 -4.19 -14.28
N LEU A 333 9.79 -4.46 -15.49
CA LEU A 333 10.49 -3.51 -16.35
C LEU A 333 9.52 -3.01 -17.42
N ILE A 334 9.26 -1.70 -17.42
CA ILE A 334 8.57 -1.00 -18.50
C ILE A 334 9.63 -0.38 -19.40
N CYS A 335 9.63 -0.76 -20.68
CA CYS A 335 10.50 -0.22 -21.72
C CYS A 335 9.67 0.62 -22.69
N GLY A 336 9.64 1.93 -22.51
CA GLY A 336 8.95 2.87 -23.39
C GLY A 336 7.46 3.03 -23.09
N GLU A 337 6.97 4.23 -23.38
CA GLU A 337 5.56 4.64 -23.38
C GLU A 337 5.24 5.25 -24.77
N GLU A 338 3.96 5.38 -25.13
CA GLU A 338 3.51 5.80 -26.48
C GLU A 338 4.18 7.10 -26.98
N ASP A 339 4.26 8.13 -26.13
CA ASP A 339 4.92 9.41 -26.44
C ASP A 339 6.41 9.44 -26.10
N ASN A 340 6.91 8.41 -25.42
CA ASN A 340 8.27 8.41 -24.90
C ASN A 340 8.89 7.01 -24.90
N PRO A 341 9.36 6.54 -26.07
CA PRO A 341 9.90 5.20 -26.22
C PRO A 341 11.25 5.03 -25.50
N ARG A 342 11.87 6.06 -24.93
CA ARG A 342 13.14 5.91 -24.18
C ARG A 342 13.01 6.24 -22.69
N ARG A 343 11.76 6.18 -22.18
CA ARG A 343 11.48 6.15 -20.75
C ARG A 343 11.49 4.71 -20.26
N PHE A 344 12.20 4.47 -19.17
CA PHE A 344 12.32 3.15 -18.57
C PHE A 344 11.95 3.23 -17.09
N THR A 345 11.14 2.28 -16.64
CA THR A 345 10.67 2.23 -15.26
C THR A 345 10.81 0.82 -14.70
N ILE A 346 11.41 0.71 -13.53
CA ILE A 346 11.36 -0.51 -12.71
C ILE A 346 10.23 -0.32 -11.69
N LEU A 347 9.26 -1.23 -11.69
CA LEU A 347 8.24 -1.33 -10.66
C LEU A 347 8.57 -2.49 -9.71
N ARG A 348 8.30 -2.31 -8.42
CA ARG A 348 8.22 -3.39 -7.42
C ARG A 348 6.79 -3.44 -6.90
N ASN A 349 6.12 -4.58 -7.04
CA ASN A 349 4.71 -4.78 -6.65
C ASN A 349 3.79 -3.68 -7.20
N GLY A 350 4.06 -3.25 -8.44
CA GLY A 350 3.35 -2.18 -9.13
C GLY A 350 3.59 -0.77 -8.58
N PHE A 351 4.70 -0.52 -7.88
CA PHE A 351 5.12 0.82 -7.45
C PHE A 351 6.48 1.18 -8.07
N PRO A 352 6.68 2.42 -8.54
CA PRO A 352 7.92 2.82 -9.16
C PRO A 352 9.08 2.79 -8.15
N ALA A 353 10.08 1.97 -8.45
CA ALA A 353 11.30 1.81 -7.69
C ALA A 353 12.47 2.61 -8.29
N LEU A 354 12.54 2.69 -9.62
CA LEU A 354 13.51 3.48 -10.36
C LEU A 354 12.86 3.93 -11.68
N GLN A 355 13.04 5.20 -12.04
CA GLN A 355 12.62 5.76 -13.33
C GLN A 355 13.79 6.47 -13.99
N HIS A 356 13.94 6.30 -15.29
CA HIS A 356 14.99 6.94 -16.07
C HIS A 356 14.50 7.33 -17.46
N GLN A 357 14.82 8.54 -17.88
CA GLN A 357 14.65 9.01 -19.24
C GLN A 357 16.02 9.06 -19.92
N GLU A 358 16.21 8.29 -20.99
CA GLU A 358 17.42 8.42 -21.79
C GLU A 358 17.37 9.74 -22.60
N SER A 359 18.48 10.49 -22.58
CA SER A 359 18.62 11.76 -23.30
C SER A 359 19.17 11.60 -24.72
N GLY A 360 19.65 10.41 -25.08
CA GLY A 360 20.24 10.10 -26.38
C GLY A 360 19.52 8.97 -27.13
N GLU A 361 20.20 8.43 -28.14
CA GLU A 361 19.65 7.42 -29.04
C GLU A 361 20.34 6.05 -28.93
N GLY A 362 20.95 5.74 -27.78
CA GLY A 362 21.74 4.52 -27.66
C GLY A 362 20.93 3.26 -27.46
N SER A 363 19.72 3.34 -26.88
CA SER A 363 18.80 2.20 -26.87
C SER A 363 18.26 1.92 -28.28
N ALA A 364 18.40 0.68 -28.74
CA ALA A 364 17.85 0.26 -30.02
C ALA A 364 16.30 0.26 -30.02
N LEU A 365 15.72 0.55 -31.18
CA LEU A 365 14.29 0.63 -31.45
C LEU A 365 13.98 -0.05 -32.79
N GLY A 366 12.79 -0.62 -32.92
CA GLY A 366 12.31 -1.29 -34.12
C GLY A 366 12.08 -2.78 -33.93
N ALA A 367 11.46 -3.40 -34.93
CA ALA A 367 10.95 -4.77 -34.87
C ALA A 367 12.00 -5.83 -34.48
N ASN A 368 13.28 -5.61 -34.79
CA ASN A 368 14.35 -6.56 -34.47
C ASN A 368 14.74 -6.58 -32.98
N TRP A 369 14.33 -5.57 -32.21
CA TRP A 369 14.65 -5.41 -30.78
C TRP A 369 13.38 -5.45 -29.92
N ARG A 370 12.42 -6.31 -30.29
CA ARG A 370 11.17 -6.52 -29.53
C ARG A 370 11.15 -7.84 -28.78
N GLY A 371 12.32 -8.43 -28.55
CA GLY A 371 12.49 -9.62 -27.72
C GLY A 371 12.44 -9.29 -26.22
N VAL A 372 12.08 -10.28 -25.44
CA VAL A 372 11.99 -10.19 -23.97
C VAL A 372 12.70 -11.37 -23.33
N GLY A 373 13.12 -11.20 -22.09
CA GLY A 373 13.67 -12.30 -21.31
C GLY A 373 13.99 -11.92 -19.87
N PHE A 374 14.78 -12.76 -19.24
CA PHE A 374 15.24 -12.56 -17.87
C PHE A 374 16.63 -13.16 -17.71
N GLY A 375 17.23 -12.98 -16.55
CA GLY A 375 18.53 -13.54 -16.27
C GLY A 375 18.78 -13.55 -14.78
N VAL A 376 19.91 -14.13 -14.42
CA VAL A 376 20.40 -14.09 -13.04
C VAL A 376 21.92 -14.03 -13.04
N ARG A 377 22.48 -13.47 -11.96
CA ARG A 377 23.89 -13.56 -11.64
C ARG A 377 24.04 -14.20 -10.26
N ALA A 378 24.84 -15.25 -10.19
CA ALA A 378 25.37 -15.77 -8.95
C ALA A 378 26.69 -15.07 -8.61
N GLY A 379 26.83 -14.63 -7.36
CA GLY A 379 28.03 -13.96 -6.87
C GLY A 379 29.11 -14.95 -6.44
N ALA A 380 30.37 -14.53 -6.49
CA ALA A 380 31.48 -15.27 -5.90
C ALA A 380 31.40 -15.24 -4.37
N SER A 381 31.74 -16.35 -3.71
CA SER A 381 31.67 -16.46 -2.24
C SER A 381 32.70 -17.46 -1.70
N LEU A 382 32.94 -17.44 -0.39
CA LEU A 382 33.95 -18.28 0.29
C LEU A 382 33.50 -19.75 0.42
N ILE A 383 32.21 -19.98 0.61
CA ILE A 383 31.57 -21.31 0.76
C ILE A 383 30.25 -21.20 -0.02
N THR A 384 30.08 -22.03 -1.07
CA THR A 384 28.97 -22.02 -2.06
C THR A 384 28.78 -20.67 -2.79
N GLN A 385 28.15 -20.65 -3.97
CA GLN A 385 27.93 -19.39 -4.69
C GLN A 385 26.88 -18.56 -3.97
N THR A 386 26.97 -17.23 -4.05
CA THR A 386 25.86 -16.38 -3.61
C THR A 386 24.71 -16.60 -4.58
N THR A 387 23.66 -17.28 -4.12
CA THR A 387 22.58 -17.78 -4.98
C THR A 387 21.54 -16.69 -5.28
N PRO A 388 21.15 -16.48 -6.56
CA PRO A 388 20.06 -15.58 -6.94
C PRO A 388 18.69 -16.15 -6.55
N ALA A 389 17.67 -15.29 -6.49
CA ALA A 389 16.32 -15.77 -6.24
C ALA A 389 15.82 -16.61 -7.42
N ASN A 390 14.99 -17.61 -7.12
CA ASN A 390 14.28 -18.39 -8.13
C ASN A 390 13.23 -17.51 -8.80
N VAL A 391 12.86 -17.83 -10.04
CA VAL A 391 11.77 -17.17 -10.76
C VAL A 391 10.64 -18.17 -10.93
N THR A 392 9.48 -17.90 -10.34
CA THR A 392 8.30 -18.78 -10.45
C THR A 392 7.48 -18.49 -11.70
N GLU A 393 7.56 -17.25 -12.20
CA GLU A 393 6.82 -16.83 -13.38
C GLU A 393 7.52 -15.66 -14.05
N ILE A 394 7.48 -15.66 -15.38
CA ILE A 394 7.74 -14.48 -16.21
C ILE A 394 6.53 -14.22 -17.11
N SER A 395 6.15 -12.96 -17.23
CA SER A 395 5.16 -12.51 -18.20
C SER A 395 5.65 -11.30 -18.98
N ALA A 396 5.20 -11.16 -20.22
CA ALA A 396 5.45 -9.98 -21.02
C ALA A 396 4.29 -9.63 -21.95
N GLY A 397 4.18 -8.36 -22.29
CA GLY A 397 3.22 -7.88 -23.29
C GLY A 397 3.57 -6.49 -23.81
N ASP A 398 2.82 -6.08 -24.82
CA ASP A 398 2.95 -4.76 -25.43
C ASP A 398 2.39 -3.67 -24.51
N ASN A 399 3.17 -2.62 -24.21
CA ASN A 399 2.72 -1.49 -23.38
C ASN A 399 1.86 -0.51 -24.20
N SER A 400 0.74 -1.02 -24.74
CA SER A 400 -0.28 -0.22 -25.39
C SER A 400 -1.33 0.24 -24.38
N THR A 401 -2.00 1.33 -24.76
CA THR A 401 -3.16 1.84 -24.06
C THR A 401 -4.33 0.88 -24.28
N VAL A 402 -4.80 0.22 -23.22
CA VAL A 402 -5.86 -0.81 -23.30
C VAL A 402 -6.90 -0.65 -22.19
N SER A 403 -8.01 -1.38 -22.31
CA SER A 403 -9.01 -1.51 -21.26
C SER A 403 -8.83 -2.82 -20.50
N GLN A 404 -8.68 -2.76 -19.18
CA GLN A 404 -8.67 -3.95 -18.33
C GLN A 404 -9.63 -3.81 -17.15
N SER A 405 -10.22 -4.94 -16.75
CA SER A 405 -11.11 -5.00 -15.59
C SER A 405 -10.77 -6.17 -14.69
N GLY A 406 -11.10 -6.02 -13.41
CA GLY A 406 -10.84 -7.03 -12.40
C GLY A 406 -11.63 -6.76 -11.13
N PHE A 407 -11.10 -7.27 -10.03
CA PHE A 407 -11.70 -7.10 -8.72
C PHE A 407 -10.63 -6.72 -7.71
N VAL A 408 -11.02 -5.86 -6.76
CA VAL A 408 -10.29 -5.68 -5.51
C VAL A 408 -11.01 -6.43 -4.39
N GLU A 409 -10.24 -7.11 -3.56
CA GLU A 409 -10.71 -7.85 -2.40
C GLU A 409 -10.73 -6.95 -1.17
N ARG A 410 -11.88 -6.95 -0.49
CA ARG A 410 -12.16 -6.10 0.66
C ARG A 410 -12.61 -6.96 1.83
N LEU A 411 -11.95 -6.79 2.98
CA LEU A 411 -12.33 -7.46 4.22
C LEU A 411 -12.69 -6.42 5.28
N ASN A 412 -13.95 -6.41 5.72
CA ASN A 412 -14.39 -5.57 6.83
C ASN A 412 -14.46 -6.39 8.11
N VAL A 413 -13.51 -6.16 9.03
CA VAL A 413 -13.50 -6.77 10.37
C VAL A 413 -14.30 -5.98 11.41
N GLY A 414 -14.79 -4.79 11.04
CA GLY A 414 -15.60 -3.90 11.87
C GLY A 414 -17.09 -4.28 11.90
N ASP A 415 -17.82 -3.71 12.85
CA ASP A 415 -19.27 -3.90 12.96
C ASP A 415 -20.09 -2.77 12.30
N GLN A 416 -19.40 -1.76 11.76
CA GLN A 416 -19.99 -0.69 10.96
C GLN A 416 -19.67 -0.88 9.47
N PRO A 417 -20.49 -0.31 8.57
CA PRO A 417 -20.17 -0.29 7.15
C PRO A 417 -18.82 0.40 6.89
N MET A 418 -17.99 -0.20 6.03
CA MET A 418 -16.68 0.32 5.68
C MET A 418 -16.73 0.96 4.29
N TRP A 419 -16.47 2.27 4.23
CA TRP A 419 -16.36 3.01 2.98
C TRP A 419 -14.92 2.98 2.49
N ASP A 420 -14.74 2.60 1.23
CA ASP A 420 -13.42 2.56 0.59
C ASP A 420 -13.01 3.95 0.09
N ASN A 421 -11.70 4.17 -0.01
CA ASN A 421 -11.09 5.29 -0.70
C ASN A 421 -10.23 4.71 -1.83
N PHE A 422 -10.54 5.10 -3.07
CA PHE A 422 -9.82 4.70 -4.26
C PHE A 422 -8.77 5.75 -4.59
N THR A 423 -7.51 5.35 -4.68
CA THR A 423 -6.42 6.21 -5.15
C THR A 423 -6.04 5.77 -6.54
N CYS A 424 -6.25 6.63 -7.51
CA CYS A 424 -6.09 6.36 -8.93
C CYS A 424 -4.78 7.00 -9.40
N PHE A 425 -3.96 6.21 -10.07
CA PHE A 425 -2.73 6.63 -10.72
C PHE A 425 -2.98 6.61 -12.22
N GLY A 426 -2.95 7.79 -12.84
CA GLY A 426 -3.14 7.95 -14.27
C GLY A 426 -1.97 7.42 -15.10
N PRO A 427 -2.16 7.23 -16.41
CA PRO A 427 -3.28 7.71 -17.22
C PRO A 427 -4.56 6.84 -17.17
N GLY A 428 -5.62 7.29 -17.84
CA GLY A 428 -6.81 6.49 -18.13
C GLY A 428 -8.10 6.96 -17.42
N THR A 429 -9.20 6.28 -17.74
CA THR A 429 -10.51 6.49 -17.13
C THR A 429 -10.84 5.34 -16.22
N PHE A 430 -11.16 5.64 -14.96
CA PHE A 430 -11.31 4.67 -13.89
C PHE A 430 -12.78 4.38 -13.62
N PHE A 431 -13.10 3.12 -13.36
CA PHE A 431 -14.43 2.66 -13.05
C PHE A 431 -14.42 1.82 -11.78
N PHE A 432 -15.39 2.04 -10.91
CA PHE A 432 -15.53 1.37 -9.62
C PHE A 432 -16.95 0.85 -9.44
N GLY A 433 -17.12 -0.40 -9.06
CA GLY A 433 -18.43 -0.92 -8.67
C GLY A 433 -18.97 -0.13 -7.49
N ASN A 434 -20.26 0.21 -7.52
CA ASN A 434 -20.97 0.81 -6.40
C ASN A 434 -21.22 -0.24 -5.30
N GLY A 435 -20.14 -0.71 -4.67
CA GLY A 435 -20.11 -1.74 -3.63
C GLY A 435 -19.97 -3.18 -4.13
N PRO A 436 -19.90 -4.15 -3.20
CA PRO A 436 -19.70 -5.57 -3.54
C PRO A 436 -20.82 -6.13 -4.41
N GLY A 437 -20.46 -6.80 -5.51
CA GLY A 437 -21.41 -7.44 -6.42
C GLY A 437 -22.26 -6.48 -7.26
N SER A 438 -22.00 -5.18 -7.22
CA SER A 438 -22.71 -4.20 -8.04
C SER A 438 -22.26 -4.26 -9.51
N THR A 439 -23.23 -4.14 -10.42
CA THR A 439 -23.00 -3.94 -11.86
C THR A 439 -22.92 -2.47 -12.24
N ASP A 440 -23.40 -1.59 -11.35
CA ASP A 440 -23.38 -0.14 -11.57
C ASP A 440 -21.98 0.38 -11.25
N MET A 441 -21.31 0.92 -12.27
CA MET A 441 -19.95 1.44 -12.15
C MET A 441 -19.99 2.97 -12.01
N VAL A 442 -19.40 3.50 -10.96
CA VAL A 442 -19.04 4.91 -10.82
C VAL A 442 -17.78 5.17 -11.64
N LYS A 443 -17.77 6.27 -12.38
CA LYS A 443 -16.71 6.61 -13.33
C LYS A 443 -15.92 7.83 -12.85
N PHE A 444 -14.61 7.83 -13.07
CA PHE A 444 -13.74 8.96 -12.74
C PHE A 444 -12.63 9.14 -13.77
N GLY A 445 -12.42 10.37 -14.22
CA GLY A 445 -11.38 10.72 -15.18
C GLY A 445 -11.96 11.28 -16.49
N PRO A 446 -11.18 11.31 -17.58
CA PRO A 446 -9.84 10.73 -17.72
C PRO A 446 -8.79 11.41 -16.83
N LEU A 447 -7.73 10.68 -16.46
CA LEU A 447 -6.52 11.22 -15.85
C LEU A 447 -5.36 11.20 -16.83
N LEU A 448 -4.47 12.18 -16.71
CA LEU A 448 -3.22 12.25 -17.46
C LEU A 448 -2.12 11.41 -16.82
N PRO A 449 -1.04 11.10 -17.58
CA PRO A 449 0.15 10.51 -17.02
C PRO A 449 0.66 11.27 -15.79
N ASN A 450 1.08 10.53 -14.77
CA ASN A 450 1.58 11.03 -13.48
C ASN A 450 0.54 11.74 -12.58
N GLN A 451 -0.73 11.86 -12.97
CA GLN A 451 -1.75 12.38 -12.07
C GLN A 451 -2.15 11.35 -11.02
N VAL A 452 -2.30 11.81 -9.77
CA VAL A 452 -2.72 10.96 -8.66
C VAL A 452 -3.90 11.61 -7.96
N MET A 453 -5.04 10.91 -7.96
CA MET A 453 -6.29 11.42 -7.41
C MET A 453 -6.88 10.42 -6.44
N GLN A 454 -7.34 10.89 -5.28
CA GLN A 454 -8.06 10.08 -4.31
C GLN A 454 -9.56 10.38 -4.35
N ILE A 455 -10.36 9.33 -4.54
CA ILE A 455 -11.81 9.33 -4.51
C ILE A 455 -12.26 8.72 -3.19
N ARG A 456 -13.08 9.44 -2.43
CA ARG A 456 -13.67 8.97 -1.18
C ARG A 456 -15.11 8.56 -1.43
N THR A 457 -15.45 7.32 -1.10
CA THR A 457 -16.83 6.81 -1.32
C THR A 457 -17.81 7.21 -0.24
N ASP A 458 -17.33 7.62 0.94
CA ASP A 458 -18.17 8.06 2.05
C ASP A 458 -18.94 9.34 1.65
N PRO A 459 -20.28 9.29 1.49
CA PRO A 459 -21.07 10.42 1.02
C PRO A 459 -21.08 11.61 1.99
N ARG A 460 -20.58 11.42 3.22
CA ARG A 460 -20.47 12.46 4.26
C ARG A 460 -19.19 13.29 4.14
N LYS A 461 -18.26 12.91 3.25
CA LYS A 461 -16.95 13.55 3.09
C LYS A 461 -16.81 14.15 1.68
N TYR A 462 -15.86 15.07 1.54
CA TYR A 462 -15.45 15.56 0.22
C TYR A 462 -14.97 14.40 -0.66
N GLY A 463 -15.59 14.25 -1.83
CA GLY A 463 -15.47 13.04 -2.64
C GLY A 463 -14.18 12.90 -3.46
N VAL A 464 -13.48 13.98 -3.80
CA VAL A 464 -12.24 13.93 -4.63
C VAL A 464 -11.16 14.83 -4.03
N VAL A 465 -9.94 14.31 -3.95
CA VAL A 465 -8.74 15.01 -3.44
C VAL A 465 -7.59 14.80 -4.43
N ASP A 466 -6.95 15.88 -4.84
CA ASP A 466 -5.74 15.83 -5.67
C ASP A 466 -4.51 15.56 -4.81
N LEU A 467 -3.74 14.53 -5.20
CA LEU A 467 -2.50 14.09 -4.54
C LEU A 467 -1.29 14.20 -5.50
N THR A 468 -1.45 14.86 -6.65
CA THR A 468 -0.42 14.98 -7.67
C THR A 468 0.75 15.81 -7.15
N SER A 469 1.95 15.22 -7.17
CA SER A 469 3.19 15.89 -6.72
C SER A 469 4.04 16.44 -7.86
N VAL A 470 3.90 15.89 -9.07
CA VAL A 470 4.61 16.31 -10.29
C VAL A 470 3.58 16.71 -11.34
N PRO A 471 3.58 17.96 -11.82
CA PRO A 471 2.59 18.42 -12.78
C PRO A 471 2.76 17.74 -14.14
N PRO A 472 1.66 17.49 -14.88
CA PRO A 472 1.70 17.04 -16.27
C PRO A 472 2.42 18.04 -17.18
N THR A 473 2.98 17.57 -18.28
CA THR A 473 3.66 18.43 -19.26
C THR A 473 2.66 19.23 -20.12
N PRO A 474 3.07 20.38 -20.72
CA PRO A 474 2.20 21.21 -21.55
C PRO A 474 1.60 20.50 -22.79
N GLN A 475 2.29 19.50 -23.32
CA GLN A 475 1.84 18.74 -24.49
C GLN A 475 0.71 17.78 -24.14
N GLU A 476 0.83 17.10 -22.99
CA GLU A 476 -0.21 16.21 -22.44
C GLU A 476 -1.50 16.98 -22.10
N LEU A 477 -1.39 18.23 -21.65
CA LEU A 477 -2.53 19.12 -21.37
C LEU A 477 -3.36 19.45 -22.62
N ASN A 478 -2.73 19.62 -23.79
CA ASN A 478 -3.46 19.92 -25.03
C ASN A 478 -4.24 18.71 -25.55
N TRP A 479 -3.66 17.50 -25.46
CA TRP A 479 -4.35 16.27 -25.81
C TRP A 479 -5.52 15.99 -24.86
N PHE A 480 -5.32 16.21 -23.55
CA PHE A 480 -6.38 16.14 -22.55
C PHE A 480 -7.59 17.03 -22.88
N GLN A 481 -7.35 18.27 -23.28
CA GLN A 481 -8.43 19.21 -23.64
C GLN A 481 -9.25 18.73 -24.84
N GLN A 482 -8.63 17.97 -25.75
CA GLN A 482 -9.33 17.33 -26.87
C GLN A 482 -10.09 16.07 -26.41
N ALA A 483 -9.44 15.17 -25.65
CA ALA A 483 -10.06 13.97 -25.11
C ALA A 483 -11.27 14.28 -24.20
N LEU A 484 -11.19 15.34 -23.38
CA LEU A 484 -12.26 15.82 -22.53
C LEU A 484 -13.44 16.38 -23.35
N LYS A 485 -13.16 17.09 -24.46
CA LYS A 485 -14.19 17.57 -25.39
C LYS A 485 -14.88 16.42 -26.10
N ASP A 486 -14.12 15.43 -26.57
CA ASP A 486 -14.66 14.26 -27.26
C ASP A 486 -15.49 13.40 -26.30
N PHE A 487 -15.01 13.22 -25.06
CA PHE A 487 -15.74 12.57 -23.98
C PHE A 487 -17.07 13.26 -23.66
N PHE A 488 -17.08 14.58 -23.47
CA PHE A 488 -18.31 15.31 -23.21
C PHE A 488 -19.26 15.25 -24.40
N SER A 489 -18.76 15.32 -25.64
CA SER A 489 -19.57 15.18 -26.85
C SER A 489 -20.27 13.81 -26.91
N PHE A 490 -19.56 12.75 -26.50
CA PHE A 490 -20.05 11.38 -26.46
C PHE A 490 -21.01 11.12 -25.28
N ALA A 491 -20.67 11.59 -24.08
CA ALA A 491 -21.43 11.32 -22.86
C ALA A 491 -22.69 12.19 -22.69
N THR A 492 -22.74 13.38 -23.32
CA THR A 492 -23.83 14.36 -23.11
C THR A 492 -24.64 14.70 -24.36
N GLY A 493 -24.36 14.06 -25.50
CA GLY A 493 -25.12 14.27 -26.73
C GLY A 493 -25.14 15.74 -27.18
N ASN A 494 -23.98 16.40 -27.20
CA ASN A 494 -23.77 17.80 -27.61
C ASN A 494 -24.42 18.90 -26.73
N ASN A 495 -24.86 18.61 -25.51
CA ASN A 495 -25.32 19.65 -24.57
C ASN A 495 -24.26 20.00 -23.52
N VAL A 496 -23.38 20.95 -23.83
CA VAL A 496 -22.40 21.49 -22.89
C VAL A 496 -23.10 22.36 -21.83
N PRO A 497 -22.98 22.07 -20.51
CA PRO A 497 -23.64 22.86 -19.48
C PRO A 497 -23.10 24.31 -19.37
N PRO A 498 -23.96 25.33 -19.20
CA PRO A 498 -23.59 26.75 -19.12
C PRO A 498 -22.65 27.14 -17.95
N LEU A 499 -22.38 26.23 -17.01
CA LEU A 499 -21.54 26.47 -15.84
C LEU A 499 -20.04 26.58 -16.21
N TYR A 500 -19.63 26.04 -17.36
CA TYR A 500 -18.23 26.07 -17.81
C TYR A 500 -17.77 27.48 -18.21
N GLN A 501 -18.66 28.30 -18.80
CA GLN A 501 -18.35 29.67 -19.22
C GLN A 501 -18.34 30.67 -18.07
N ALA A 502 -19.02 30.37 -16.95
CA ALA A 502 -19.08 31.28 -15.80
C ALA A 502 -17.82 31.25 -14.93
N ILE A 503 -17.12 30.11 -14.87
CA ILE A 503 -15.97 29.88 -13.96
C ILE A 503 -14.67 30.49 -14.52
N GLU A 504 -14.53 30.63 -15.85
CA GLU A 504 -13.36 31.28 -16.48
C GLU A 504 -13.22 32.76 -16.11
N SER A 505 -14.31 33.44 -15.72
CA SER A 505 -14.29 34.91 -15.62
C SER A 505 -13.95 35.50 -14.25
N GLN A 506 -13.94 34.72 -13.15
CA GLN A 506 -14.06 35.33 -11.81
C GLN A 506 -12.82 35.26 -10.89
N TRP A 507 -11.81 34.40 -11.11
CA TRP A 507 -10.74 34.22 -10.09
C TRP A 507 -9.28 34.07 -10.58
N GLY A 508 -8.96 34.35 -11.85
CA GLY A 508 -7.61 34.76 -12.27
C GLY A 508 -6.41 33.82 -12.05
N ILE A 509 -6.57 32.64 -11.45
CA ILE A 509 -5.58 31.54 -11.42
C ILE A 509 -6.36 30.22 -11.44
N ALA A 510 -6.39 29.56 -12.59
CA ALA A 510 -6.93 28.22 -12.75
C ALA A 510 -5.87 27.18 -12.37
N PRO A 511 -6.18 26.15 -11.55
CA PRO A 511 -5.38 24.92 -11.60
C PRO A 511 -5.36 24.41 -13.05
N PRO A 512 -4.29 23.72 -13.50
CA PRO A 512 -4.12 23.31 -14.90
C PRO A 512 -5.30 22.49 -15.48
N GLN A 513 -6.15 21.96 -14.61
CA GLN A 513 -7.44 21.37 -14.90
C GLN A 513 -8.47 22.00 -13.95
N GLY A 514 -9.74 22.14 -14.36
CA GLY A 514 -10.82 22.72 -13.54
C GLY A 514 -11.10 21.96 -12.23
N ASN A 515 -12.30 22.10 -11.66
CA ASN A 515 -12.65 21.38 -10.42
C ASN A 515 -12.58 19.85 -10.63
N PRO A 516 -11.68 19.09 -9.98
CA PRO A 516 -11.52 17.64 -10.20
C PRO A 516 -12.80 16.84 -9.92
N TYR A 517 -13.72 17.39 -9.13
CA TYR A 517 -15.04 16.81 -8.90
C TYR A 517 -15.89 16.72 -10.17
N SER A 518 -15.64 17.54 -11.19
CA SER A 518 -16.35 17.46 -12.48
C SER A 518 -15.99 16.21 -13.28
N LEU A 519 -14.91 15.52 -12.93
CA LEU A 519 -14.48 14.27 -13.55
C LEU A 519 -15.15 13.04 -12.94
N LEU A 520 -15.92 13.20 -11.85
CA LEU A 520 -16.64 12.12 -11.19
C LEU A 520 -18.07 12.04 -11.75
N ASP A 521 -18.43 10.89 -12.30
CA ASP A 521 -19.77 10.56 -12.76
C ASP A 521 -20.33 9.35 -12.01
N GLY A 522 -21.55 9.49 -11.48
CA GLY A 522 -22.17 8.54 -10.56
C GLY A 522 -22.01 8.88 -9.08
N ARG A 523 -22.56 8.03 -8.21
CA ARG A 523 -22.52 8.17 -6.75
C ARG A 523 -22.34 6.82 -6.09
N PHE A 524 -21.58 6.81 -5.00
CA PHE A 524 -21.46 5.65 -4.13
C PHE A 524 -22.60 5.64 -3.12
N SER A 525 -23.25 4.48 -2.98
CA SER A 525 -24.32 4.24 -2.02
C SER A 525 -24.11 2.98 -1.19
N ASN A 526 -23.31 2.02 -1.68
CA ASN A 526 -23.18 0.71 -1.06
C ASN A 526 -21.76 0.51 -0.50
N PRO A 527 -21.54 0.69 0.81
CA PRO A 527 -20.26 0.40 1.46
C PRO A 527 -20.01 -1.11 1.56
N ILE A 528 -18.79 -1.49 1.94
CA ILE A 528 -18.49 -2.88 2.30
C ILE A 528 -19.29 -3.24 3.56
N PRO A 529 -20.10 -4.32 3.53
CA PRO A 529 -20.97 -4.66 4.65
C PRO A 529 -20.20 -4.87 5.96
N PRO A 530 -20.83 -4.58 7.12
CA PRO A 530 -20.26 -4.89 8.42
C PRO A 530 -20.13 -6.40 8.62
N LYS A 531 -19.17 -6.79 9.46
CA LYS A 531 -19.05 -8.17 9.94
C LYS A 531 -20.33 -8.60 10.65
N PRO A 532 -20.94 -9.74 10.29
CA PRO A 532 -22.11 -10.26 11.00
C PRO A 532 -21.77 -10.62 12.46
N PRO A 533 -22.70 -10.44 13.40
CA PRO A 533 -22.51 -10.87 14.78
C PRO A 533 -22.21 -12.37 14.88
N GLY A 534 -21.22 -12.74 15.69
CA GLY A 534 -20.89 -14.15 15.97
C GLY A 534 -20.25 -14.95 14.82
N SER A 535 -20.06 -14.36 13.64
CA SER A 535 -19.44 -15.01 12.48
C SER A 535 -18.11 -14.36 12.12
N PRO A 536 -17.18 -15.06 11.46
CA PRO A 536 -15.96 -14.42 10.93
C PRO A 536 -16.30 -13.38 9.85
N ALA A 537 -15.37 -12.44 9.62
CA ALA A 537 -15.48 -11.49 8.52
C ALA A 537 -15.42 -12.23 7.18
N LYS A 538 -16.20 -11.76 6.20
CA LYS A 538 -16.26 -12.36 4.87
C LYS A 538 -15.51 -11.48 3.86
N PRO A 539 -14.72 -12.06 2.94
CA PRO A 539 -14.13 -11.30 1.85
C PRO A 539 -15.22 -10.89 0.85
N TYR A 540 -15.12 -9.66 0.35
CA TYR A 540 -15.98 -9.10 -0.68
C TYR A 540 -15.15 -8.71 -1.89
N LYS A 541 -15.70 -8.88 -3.10
CA LYS A 541 -15.08 -8.45 -4.34
C LYS A 541 -15.79 -7.20 -4.87
N VAL A 542 -15.04 -6.12 -5.07
CA VAL A 542 -15.53 -4.90 -5.72
C VAL A 542 -14.94 -4.84 -7.11
N LYS A 543 -15.80 -4.74 -8.12
CA LYS A 543 -15.35 -4.66 -9.51
C LYS A 543 -14.63 -3.34 -9.74
N VAL A 544 -13.53 -3.38 -10.47
CA VAL A 544 -12.82 -2.19 -10.92
C VAL A 544 -12.44 -2.36 -12.38
N ALA A 545 -12.36 -1.26 -13.11
CA ALA A 545 -11.84 -1.25 -14.47
C ALA A 545 -11.09 0.05 -14.74
N ILE A 546 -10.19 -0.01 -15.71
CA ILE A 546 -9.49 1.16 -16.22
C ILE A 546 -9.57 1.03 -17.74
N ASP A 547 -10.18 2.03 -18.37
CA ASP A 547 -10.16 2.21 -19.82
C ASP A 547 -9.07 3.21 -20.19
N ASP A 548 -8.52 3.06 -21.39
CA ASP A 548 -7.44 3.91 -21.90
C ASP A 548 -6.24 4.04 -20.94
N GLY A 549 -5.93 2.95 -20.22
CA GLY A 549 -4.81 2.88 -19.28
C GLY A 549 -3.62 2.14 -19.86
N ASN A 550 -2.46 2.33 -19.21
CA ASN A 550 -1.20 1.67 -19.54
C ASN A 550 -0.53 1.08 -18.28
N ALA A 551 0.72 0.64 -18.38
CA ALA A 551 1.44 0.01 -17.27
C ALA A 551 1.66 0.89 -16.03
N SER A 552 1.55 2.21 -16.18
CA SER A 552 1.60 3.17 -15.07
C SER A 552 0.24 3.34 -14.38
N SER A 553 -0.83 2.79 -14.96
CA SER A 553 -2.21 2.97 -14.49
C SER A 553 -2.56 1.97 -13.39
N LYS A 554 -3.07 2.48 -12.27
CA LYS A 554 -3.34 1.66 -11.08
C LYS A 554 -4.47 2.23 -10.23
N ILE A 555 -5.20 1.34 -9.56
CA ILE A 555 -6.14 1.67 -8.50
C ILE A 555 -5.63 1.06 -7.21
N VAL A 556 -5.43 1.87 -6.17
CA VAL A 556 -5.16 1.40 -4.80
C VAL A 556 -6.36 1.71 -3.93
N VAL A 557 -6.89 0.70 -3.24
CA VAL A 557 -8.12 0.80 -2.47
C VAL A 557 -7.85 0.61 -1.01
N THR A 558 -8.27 1.57 -0.19
CA THR A 558 -8.07 1.56 1.25
C THR A 558 -9.38 1.75 1.97
N GLY A 559 -9.65 0.96 3.00
CA GLY A 559 -10.88 1.03 3.78
C GLY A 559 -10.55 0.86 5.24
N THR A 560 -11.07 1.72 6.10
CA THR A 560 -10.82 1.64 7.55
C THR A 560 -11.99 0.92 8.22
N PRO A 561 -11.77 -0.28 8.80
CA PRO A 561 -12.80 -0.96 9.58
C PRO A 561 -13.15 -0.13 10.81
N LEU A 562 -14.45 0.03 11.07
CA LEU A 562 -14.99 0.79 12.19
C LEU A 562 -15.83 -0.13 13.09
N ARG A 563 -15.75 0.08 14.40
CA ARG A 563 -16.55 -0.66 15.37
C ARG A 563 -17.10 0.24 16.48
N ARG A 564 -18.32 -0.06 16.95
CA ARG A 564 -18.97 0.66 18.07
C ARG A 564 -18.34 0.36 19.43
N TYR A 565 -17.94 -0.88 19.65
CA TYR A 565 -17.35 -1.36 20.90
C TYR A 565 -16.01 -2.05 20.57
N PRO A 566 -14.92 -1.81 21.31
CA PRO A 566 -13.60 -2.32 20.91
C PRO A 566 -13.37 -3.81 21.21
N GLN A 567 -14.36 -4.50 21.78
CA GLN A 567 -14.30 -5.92 22.14
C GLN A 567 -15.46 -6.72 21.52
#